data_AF-A0A5R8KI71-F1
#
_entry.id   AF-A0A5R8KI71-F1
#
_cell.length_a   1.000
_cell.length_b   1.000
_cell.length_c   1.000
_cell.angle_alpha   90.00
_cell.angle_beta   90.00
_cell.angle_gamma   90.00
#
_symmetry.space_group_name_H-M   'P 1'
#
loop_
_entity.id
_entity.type
_entity.pdbx_description
1 polymer ?
#
loop_
_entity_poly.entity_id
_entity_poly.type
_entity_poly.pdbx_seq_one_letter_code
_entity_poly.pdbx_strand_id
1 'polypeptide(L)'
;MPINDHFLCRQPRPASNSSILTPMKRTTQAEIDEMRARGYDQVIIREAKFSRVRTAMAEQLIGRVREAFKGVELGGGVGLLQGIALDDYASPEVIGQHRAMDEKKDWERLEVKQLNRASLCFFDAFGVRFHLPALMVADLKGELDMSLAFFLTRLDELGLAQFAALSGPQRSVVREYLLFIKDDPGDTYYRKEIDRALEEYWVA
;
A
#
# COMPACT_ATOMS: atom_id res chain seq x y z
N MET A 1 -6.47 -2.43 -33.29
CA MET A 1 -7.22 -2.45 -32.01
C MET A 1 -6.21 -2.12 -30.94
N PRO A 2 -6.28 -0.96 -30.26
CA PRO A 2 -5.37 -0.71 -29.16
C PRO A 2 -5.78 -1.63 -28.00
N ILE A 3 -4.78 -2.25 -27.40
CA ILE A 3 -4.90 -3.10 -26.22
C ILE A 3 -5.43 -2.22 -25.09
N ASN A 4 -6.48 -2.66 -24.41
CA ASN A 4 -7.03 -1.97 -23.24
C ASN A 4 -5.99 -2.00 -22.10
N ASP A 5 -5.24 -0.91 -21.93
CA ASP A 5 -4.27 -0.73 -20.84
C ASP A 5 -4.91 -0.65 -19.44
N HIS A 6 -6.25 -0.63 -19.35
CA HIS A 6 -6.99 -0.67 -18.08
C HIS A 6 -6.63 -1.87 -17.18
N PHE A 7 -6.12 -2.97 -17.74
CA PHE A 7 -5.73 -4.15 -16.94
C PHE A 7 -4.36 -4.03 -16.25
N LEU A 8 -3.54 -3.02 -16.55
CA LEU A 8 -2.15 -2.98 -16.09
C LEU A 8 -1.91 -2.16 -14.83
N CYS A 9 -2.86 -1.32 -14.39
CA CYS A 9 -2.60 -0.36 -13.31
C CYS A 9 -3.26 -0.69 -11.96
N ARG A 10 -4.30 -1.55 -11.94
CA ARG A 10 -4.97 -1.97 -10.71
C ARG A 10 -5.09 -3.48 -10.68
N GLN A 11 -4.20 -4.13 -9.93
CA GLN A 11 -4.33 -5.55 -9.64
C GLN A 11 -5.08 -5.68 -8.29
N PRO A 12 -6.31 -6.20 -8.28
CA PRO A 12 -7.02 -6.43 -7.03
C PRO A 12 -6.20 -7.39 -6.17
N ARG A 13 -6.29 -7.24 -4.85
CA ARG A 13 -5.62 -8.19 -3.96
C ARG A 13 -6.11 -9.61 -4.31
N PRO A 14 -5.21 -10.56 -4.61
CA PRO A 14 -5.62 -11.92 -4.93
C PRO A 14 -6.42 -12.50 -3.76
N ALA A 15 -7.48 -13.26 -4.08
CA ALA A 15 -8.29 -13.90 -3.06
C ALA A 15 -7.41 -14.81 -2.21
N SER A 16 -7.46 -14.66 -0.88
CA SER A 16 -6.73 -15.56 0.01
C SER A 16 -7.30 -16.97 -0.10
N ASN A 17 -6.44 -17.96 -0.31
CA ASN A 17 -6.82 -19.38 -0.32
C ASN A 17 -7.16 -19.92 1.08
N SER A 18 -7.08 -19.11 2.14
CA SER A 18 -7.52 -19.46 3.49
C SER A 18 -8.95 -19.00 3.72
N SER A 19 -9.90 -19.94 3.82
CA SER A 19 -11.33 -19.63 4.02
C SER A 19 -11.67 -19.07 5.41
N ILE A 20 -10.68 -18.90 6.31
CA ILE A 20 -10.92 -18.59 7.72
C ILE A 20 -10.40 -17.19 8.10
N LEU A 21 -9.53 -16.57 7.28
CA LEU A 21 -8.94 -15.28 7.60
C LEU A 21 -8.93 -14.34 6.41
N THR A 22 -9.68 -13.25 6.54
CA THR A 22 -9.47 -12.05 5.73
C THR A 22 -8.04 -11.56 6.00
N PRO A 23 -7.21 -11.32 4.97
CA PRO A 23 -5.86 -10.81 5.17
C PRO A 23 -5.91 -9.52 5.98
N MET A 24 -5.08 -9.45 7.02
CA MET A 24 -4.88 -8.29 7.91
C MET A 24 -6.04 -7.89 8.83
N LYS A 25 -6.92 -8.82 9.26
CA LYS A 25 -7.90 -8.53 10.31
C LYS A 25 -7.21 -8.24 11.65
N ARG A 26 -7.11 -6.96 12.03
CA ARG A 26 -6.55 -6.53 13.32
C ARG A 26 -7.29 -7.20 14.49
N THR A 27 -6.53 -7.65 15.50
CA THR A 27 -7.09 -8.37 16.65
C THR A 27 -6.47 -7.86 17.95
N THR A 28 -7.32 -7.59 18.94
CA THR A 28 -6.97 -7.10 20.27
C THR A 28 -6.85 -8.24 21.30
N GLN A 29 -6.23 -7.95 22.44
CA GLN A 29 -6.15 -8.93 23.54
C GLN A 29 -7.54 -9.25 24.12
N ALA A 30 -8.41 -8.24 24.23
CA ALA A 30 -9.77 -8.41 24.72
C ALA A 30 -10.59 -9.38 23.84
N GLU A 31 -10.49 -9.26 22.51
CA GLU A 31 -11.16 -10.19 21.58
C GLU A 31 -10.64 -11.63 21.73
N ILE A 32 -9.33 -11.82 21.94
CA ILE A 32 -8.76 -13.15 22.18
C ILE A 32 -9.30 -13.75 23.49
N ASP A 33 -9.42 -12.94 24.54
CA ASP A 33 -9.93 -13.40 25.84
C ASP A 33 -11.43 -13.69 25.79
N GLU A 34 -12.19 -12.93 25.01
CA GLU A 34 -13.58 -13.23 24.71
C GLU A 34 -13.74 -14.52 23.91
N MET A 35 -12.92 -14.74 22.87
CA MET A 35 -12.91 -15.99 22.10
C MET A 35 -12.66 -17.20 23.01
N ARG A 36 -11.72 -17.09 23.94
CA ARG A 36 -11.45 -18.13 24.95
C ARG A 36 -12.66 -18.37 25.85
N ALA A 37 -13.28 -17.30 26.36
CA ALA A 37 -14.44 -17.40 27.24
C ALA A 37 -15.65 -18.06 26.54
N ARG A 38 -15.78 -17.85 25.23
CA ARG A 38 -16.80 -18.48 24.37
C ARG A 38 -16.45 -19.91 23.92
N GLY A 39 -15.29 -20.44 24.31
CA GLY A 39 -14.89 -21.81 23.98
C GLY A 39 -14.48 -22.03 22.52
N TYR A 40 -13.94 -21.00 21.86
CA TYR A 40 -13.42 -21.14 20.49
C TYR A 40 -12.26 -22.16 20.45
N ASP A 41 -12.11 -22.83 19.31
CA ASP A 41 -11.06 -23.81 19.09
C ASP A 41 -9.64 -23.22 19.26
N GLN A 42 -8.70 -24.05 19.70
CA GLN A 42 -7.31 -23.64 19.96
C GLN A 42 -6.59 -23.13 18.70
N VAL A 43 -6.94 -23.64 17.52
CA VAL A 43 -6.42 -23.17 16.24
C VAL A 43 -6.84 -21.71 16.01
N ILE A 44 -8.12 -21.39 16.21
CA ILE A 44 -8.64 -20.03 16.07
C ILE A 44 -7.99 -19.07 17.07
N ILE A 45 -7.80 -19.50 18.31
CA ILE A 45 -7.09 -18.70 19.32
C ILE A 45 -5.62 -18.46 18.93
N ARG A 46 -4.94 -19.47 18.35
CA ARG A 46 -3.56 -19.34 17.88
C ARG A 46 -3.46 -18.34 16.72
N GLU A 47 -4.39 -18.40 15.78
CA GLU A 47 -4.48 -17.47 14.65
C GLU A 47 -4.75 -16.04 15.12
N ALA A 48 -5.69 -15.86 16.05
CA ALA A 48 -5.99 -14.56 16.64
C ALA A 48 -4.76 -13.95 17.35
N LYS A 49 -3.98 -14.78 18.07
CA LYS A 49 -2.70 -14.36 18.66
C LYS A 49 -1.67 -13.96 17.62
N PHE A 50 -1.55 -14.71 16.54
CA PHE A 50 -0.66 -14.37 15.43
C PHE A 50 -1.07 -13.01 14.81
N SER A 51 -2.36 -12.82 14.56
CA SER A 51 -2.89 -11.55 14.07
C SER A 51 -2.61 -10.37 15.02
N ARG A 52 -2.71 -10.57 16.34
CA ARG A 52 -2.35 -9.54 17.32
C ARG A 52 -0.88 -9.13 17.24
N VAL A 53 0.04 -10.09 17.12
CA VAL A 53 1.48 -9.79 16.95
C VAL A 53 1.72 -9.00 15.66
N ARG A 54 1.11 -9.43 14.56
CA ARG A 54 1.13 -8.71 13.28
C ARG A 54 0.59 -7.28 13.40
N THR A 55 -0.50 -7.09 14.13
CA THR A 55 -1.10 -5.77 14.39
C THR A 55 -0.12 -4.85 15.10
N ALA A 56 0.57 -5.33 16.14
CA ALA A 56 1.57 -4.53 16.85
C ALA A 56 2.77 -4.17 15.96
N MET A 57 3.24 -5.10 15.12
CA MET A 57 4.30 -4.83 14.14
C MET A 57 3.86 -3.80 13.10
N ALA A 58 2.62 -3.88 12.61
CA ALA A 58 2.05 -2.92 11.67
C ALA A 58 2.03 -1.49 12.26
N GLU A 59 1.60 -1.35 13.51
CA GLU A 59 1.58 -0.04 14.21
C GLU A 59 2.98 0.55 14.37
N GLN A 60 3.98 -0.27 14.70
CA GLN A 60 5.37 0.20 14.76
C GLN A 60 5.87 0.67 13.39
N LEU A 61 5.55 -0.08 12.32
CA LEU A 61 5.93 0.28 10.96
C LEU A 61 5.21 1.55 10.47
N ILE A 62 3.93 1.74 10.80
CA ILE A 62 3.18 2.98 10.53
C ILE A 62 3.91 4.18 11.15
N GLY A 63 4.41 4.06 12.38
CA GLY A 63 5.21 5.11 13.02
C GLY A 63 6.48 5.45 12.24
N ARG A 64 7.17 4.43 11.70
CA ARG A 64 8.37 4.63 10.88
C ARG A 64 8.05 5.23 9.51
N VAL A 65 6.93 4.84 8.88
CA VAL A 65 6.42 5.47 7.65
C VAL A 65 6.17 6.96 7.90
N ARG A 66 5.45 7.31 8.98
CA ARG A 66 5.18 8.71 9.32
C ARG A 66 6.45 9.52 9.49
N GLU A 67 7.45 9.00 10.19
CA GLU A 67 8.70 9.72 10.40
C GLU A 67 9.50 9.89 9.09
N ALA A 68 9.64 8.82 8.29
CA ALA A 68 10.40 8.86 7.04
C ALA A 68 9.78 9.78 5.97
N PHE A 69 8.46 10.00 6.02
CA PHE A 69 7.71 10.84 5.09
C PHE A 69 7.18 12.13 5.73
N LYS A 70 7.68 12.50 6.91
CA LYS A 70 7.26 13.71 7.62
C LYS A 70 7.53 14.96 6.78
N GLY A 71 6.50 15.80 6.61
CA GLY A 71 6.61 17.07 5.87
C GLY A 71 6.83 16.91 4.37
N VAL A 72 6.62 15.72 3.80
CA VAL A 72 6.63 15.54 2.34
C VAL A 72 5.41 16.25 1.75
N GLU A 73 5.67 17.22 0.89
CA GLU A 73 4.66 17.89 0.07
C GLU A 73 4.67 17.35 -1.37
N LEU A 74 3.55 17.49 -2.09
CA LEU A 74 3.40 17.00 -3.45
C LEU A 74 4.20 17.81 -4.47
N GLY A 75 4.30 19.13 -4.25
CA GLY A 75 4.95 20.04 -5.20
C GLY A 75 4.34 19.94 -6.60
N GLY A 76 5.20 19.76 -7.61
CA GLY A 76 4.82 19.59 -9.01
C GLY A 76 4.29 18.20 -9.37
N GLY A 77 4.34 17.23 -8.46
CA GLY A 77 3.98 15.84 -8.74
C GLY A 77 2.51 15.63 -9.05
N VAL A 78 2.20 14.54 -9.74
CA VAL A 78 0.82 14.17 -10.08
C VAL A 78 0.02 13.89 -8.80
N GLY A 79 -1.12 14.58 -8.64
CA GLY A 79 -2.01 14.43 -7.48
C GLY A 79 -2.95 13.23 -7.58
N LEU A 80 -3.58 12.85 -6.47
CA LEU A 80 -4.47 11.69 -6.39
C LEU A 80 -5.69 11.83 -7.31
N LEU A 81 -6.41 12.95 -7.23
CA LEU A 81 -7.58 13.24 -8.05
C LEU A 81 -7.17 13.43 -9.51
N GLN A 82 -6.04 14.10 -9.76
CA GLN A 82 -5.47 14.22 -11.10
C GLN A 82 -5.18 12.84 -11.72
N GLY A 83 -4.57 11.92 -10.97
CA GLY A 83 -4.27 10.56 -11.41
C GLY A 83 -5.53 9.74 -11.71
N ILE A 84 -6.58 9.90 -10.90
CA ILE A 84 -7.89 9.29 -11.16
C ILE A 84 -8.49 9.82 -12.47
N ALA A 85 -8.45 11.14 -12.69
CA ALA A 85 -8.96 11.75 -13.91
C ALA A 85 -8.18 11.31 -15.16
N LEU A 86 -6.87 11.09 -15.04
CA LEU A 86 -6.04 10.53 -16.10
C LEU A 86 -6.44 9.09 -16.44
N ASP A 87 -6.66 8.25 -15.42
CA ASP A 87 -7.11 6.86 -15.56
C ASP A 87 -8.51 6.76 -16.20
N ASP A 88 -9.38 7.72 -15.89
CA ASP A 88 -10.73 7.85 -16.47
C ASP A 88 -10.71 8.49 -17.89
N TYR A 89 -9.54 8.77 -18.46
CA TYR A 89 -9.36 9.46 -19.75
C TYR A 89 -10.14 10.79 -19.84
N ALA A 90 -10.21 11.53 -18.74
CA ALA A 90 -10.96 12.77 -18.67
C ALA A 90 -10.36 13.86 -19.58
N SER A 91 -11.16 14.88 -19.90
CA SER A 91 -10.68 16.02 -20.69
C SER A 91 -9.59 16.81 -19.94
N PRO A 92 -8.71 17.55 -20.65
CA PRO A 92 -7.70 18.40 -20.02
C PRO A 92 -8.28 19.40 -19.00
N GLU A 93 -9.49 19.90 -19.25
CA GLU A 93 -10.21 20.78 -18.33
C GLU A 93 -10.56 20.07 -17.01
N VAL A 94 -11.11 18.86 -17.09
CA VAL A 94 -11.46 18.06 -15.90
C VAL A 94 -10.21 17.66 -15.12
N ILE A 95 -9.13 17.29 -15.81
CA ILE A 95 -7.82 17.00 -15.19
C ILE A 95 -7.32 18.24 -14.43
N GLY A 96 -7.42 19.43 -15.04
CA GLY A 96 -7.03 20.70 -14.40
C GLY A 96 -7.86 21.02 -13.15
N GLN A 97 -9.18 20.77 -13.19
CA GLN A 97 -10.06 20.94 -12.03
C GLN A 97 -9.70 19.98 -10.90
N HIS A 98 -9.44 18.70 -11.21
CA HIS A 98 -9.03 17.70 -10.22
C HIS A 98 -7.68 18.08 -9.59
N ARG A 99 -6.73 18.52 -10.42
CA ARG A 99 -5.43 19.03 -9.96
C ARG A 99 -5.59 20.21 -9.01
N ALA A 100 -6.52 21.13 -9.28
CA ALA A 100 -6.77 22.26 -8.38
C ALA A 100 -7.26 21.79 -7.00
N MET A 101 -8.10 20.74 -6.96
CA MET A 101 -8.68 20.18 -5.73
C MET A 101 -7.75 19.24 -4.95
N ASP A 102 -6.68 18.73 -5.56
CA ASP A 102 -5.74 17.83 -4.89
C ASP A 102 -5.18 18.41 -3.58
N GLU A 103 -5.09 17.57 -2.56
CA GLU A 103 -4.26 17.82 -1.38
C GLU A 103 -2.78 17.77 -1.80
N LYS A 104 -1.99 18.75 -1.34
CA LYS A 104 -0.60 18.96 -1.79
C LYS A 104 0.40 19.14 -0.64
N LYS A 105 -0.09 19.27 0.59
CA LYS A 105 0.65 19.70 1.76
C LYS A 105 0.81 18.59 2.78
N ASP A 106 -0.24 17.81 2.99
CA ASP A 106 -0.25 16.78 4.02
C ASP A 106 -0.87 15.50 3.49
N TRP A 107 -0.03 14.51 3.23
CA TRP A 107 -0.46 13.20 2.74
C TRP A 107 -1.29 12.43 3.78
N GLU A 108 -1.23 12.77 5.07
CA GLU A 108 -2.04 12.12 6.11
C GLU A 108 -3.53 12.48 6.00
N ARG A 109 -3.87 13.53 5.23
CA ARG A 109 -5.25 13.96 5.00
C ARG A 109 -5.94 13.22 3.86
N LEU A 110 -5.22 12.36 3.12
CA LEU A 110 -5.79 11.61 2.01
C LEU A 110 -6.78 10.56 2.51
N GLU A 111 -7.97 10.54 1.92
CA GLU A 111 -9.02 9.61 2.31
C GLU A 111 -8.78 8.23 1.68
N VAL A 112 -8.92 7.17 2.48
CA VAL A 112 -8.82 5.77 2.02
C VAL A 112 -9.70 5.48 0.80
N LYS A 113 -10.93 6.02 0.79
CA LYS A 113 -11.86 5.86 -0.33
C LYS A 113 -11.28 6.37 -1.65
N GLN A 114 -10.51 7.46 -1.61
CA GLN A 114 -9.83 7.99 -2.78
C GLN A 114 -8.56 7.19 -3.09
N LEU A 115 -7.83 6.73 -2.07
CA LEU A 115 -6.66 5.85 -2.24
C LEU A 115 -7.02 4.53 -2.95
N ASN A 116 -8.16 3.91 -2.63
CA ASN A 116 -8.65 2.71 -3.32
C ASN A 116 -9.07 2.97 -4.77
N ARG A 117 -9.16 4.24 -5.18
CA ARG A 117 -9.34 4.63 -6.58
C ARG A 117 -8.04 5.01 -7.27
N ALA A 118 -6.90 5.01 -6.57
CA ALA A 118 -5.63 5.41 -7.15
C ALA A 118 -5.21 4.46 -8.28
N SER A 119 -4.62 5.03 -9.32
CA SER A 119 -3.99 4.30 -10.41
C SER A 119 -2.50 4.68 -10.44
N LEU A 120 -1.70 3.87 -9.72
CA LEU A 120 -0.31 4.24 -9.37
C LEU A 120 0.62 4.40 -10.57
N CYS A 121 0.24 3.88 -11.73
CA CYS A 121 1.00 4.04 -12.97
C CYS A 121 0.98 5.47 -13.52
N PHE A 122 0.02 6.31 -13.13
CA PHE A 122 -0.07 7.71 -13.57
C PHE A 122 0.72 8.67 -12.69
N PHE A 123 1.24 8.21 -11.54
CA PHE A 123 2.06 9.04 -10.70
C PHE A 123 3.47 9.16 -11.27
N ASP A 124 4.00 10.39 -11.25
CA ASP A 124 5.43 10.64 -11.46
C ASP A 124 6.20 10.42 -10.14
N ALA A 125 7.52 10.64 -10.17
CA ALA A 125 8.37 10.40 -9.00
C ALA A 125 7.93 11.18 -7.76
N PHE A 126 7.49 12.43 -7.93
CA PHE A 126 7.02 13.27 -6.83
C PHE A 126 5.63 12.86 -6.34
N GLY A 127 4.74 12.49 -7.26
CA GLY A 127 3.45 11.90 -6.95
C GLY A 127 3.59 10.63 -6.12
N VAL A 128 4.47 9.70 -6.53
CA VAL A 128 4.75 8.49 -5.77
C VAL A 128 5.30 8.82 -4.39
N ARG A 129 6.31 9.70 -4.29
CA ARG A 129 6.87 10.11 -3.01
C ARG A 129 5.82 10.68 -2.04
N PHE A 130 4.84 11.43 -2.54
CA PHE A 130 3.79 12.02 -1.71
C PHE A 130 2.69 11.03 -1.30
N HIS A 131 2.19 10.21 -2.23
CA HIS A 131 1.03 9.34 -1.97
C HIS A 131 1.41 7.97 -1.37
N LEU A 132 2.62 7.48 -1.62
CA LEU A 132 3.09 6.18 -1.13
C LEU A 132 2.95 6.00 0.39
N PRO A 133 3.29 6.95 1.28
CA PRO A 133 3.11 6.76 2.72
C PRO A 133 1.65 6.55 3.11
N ALA A 134 0.71 7.29 2.51
CA ALA A 134 -0.72 7.14 2.77
C ALA A 134 -1.21 5.74 2.35
N LEU A 135 -0.76 5.27 1.18
CA LEU A 135 -1.05 3.93 0.69
C LEU A 135 -0.48 2.84 1.62
N MET A 136 0.78 2.95 2.02
CA MET A 136 1.40 1.99 2.95
C MET A 136 0.66 1.96 4.30
N VAL A 137 0.29 3.12 4.85
CA VAL A 137 -0.46 3.19 6.11
C VAL A 137 -1.84 2.57 5.98
N ALA A 138 -2.57 2.87 4.91
CA ALA A 138 -3.88 2.26 4.65
C ALA A 138 -3.76 0.74 4.46
N ASP A 139 -2.73 0.27 3.75
CA ASP A 139 -2.48 -1.16 3.58
C ASP A 139 -2.18 -1.83 4.93
N LEU A 140 -1.28 -1.25 5.74
CA LEU A 140 -0.94 -1.69 7.10
C LEU A 140 -2.14 -1.68 8.07
N LYS A 141 -3.20 -0.94 7.75
CA LYS A 141 -4.47 -0.95 8.47
C LYS A 141 -5.47 -1.98 7.96
N GLY A 142 -5.21 -2.61 6.82
CA GLY A 142 -6.14 -3.50 6.15
C GLY A 142 -7.26 -2.74 5.43
N GLU A 143 -7.01 -1.49 5.05
CA GLU A 143 -8.00 -0.57 4.46
C GLU A 143 -7.85 -0.45 2.94
N LEU A 144 -6.77 -0.97 2.35
CA LEU A 144 -6.58 -0.99 0.89
C LEU A 144 -7.17 -2.23 0.22
N ASP A 145 -7.85 -2.00 -0.90
CA ASP A 145 -8.45 -3.05 -1.75
C ASP A 145 -7.46 -3.61 -2.79
N MET A 146 -6.33 -2.93 -2.98
CA MET A 146 -5.28 -3.28 -3.95
C MET A 146 -4.00 -3.74 -3.24
N SER A 147 -3.22 -4.60 -3.90
CA SER A 147 -1.91 -5.01 -3.40
C SER A 147 -0.83 -4.03 -3.86
N LEU A 148 -0.11 -3.41 -2.91
CA LEU A 148 1.05 -2.59 -3.24
C LEU A 148 2.27 -3.42 -3.68
N ALA A 149 2.29 -4.72 -3.41
CA ALA A 149 3.39 -5.60 -3.80
C ALA A 149 3.62 -5.58 -5.31
N PHE A 150 2.54 -5.66 -6.11
CA PHE A 150 2.62 -5.55 -7.57
C PHE A 150 3.36 -4.28 -8.01
N PHE A 151 2.95 -3.13 -7.46
CA PHE A 151 3.54 -1.83 -7.80
C PHE A 151 5.01 -1.73 -7.37
N LEU A 152 5.32 -2.08 -6.11
CA LEU A 152 6.66 -1.92 -5.53
C LEU A 152 7.69 -2.93 -6.07
N THR A 153 7.25 -4.01 -6.71
CA THR A 153 8.12 -5.02 -7.32
C THR A 153 8.27 -4.86 -8.84
N ARG A 154 7.61 -3.86 -9.43
CA ARG A 154 7.76 -3.52 -10.85
C ARG A 154 9.02 -2.68 -11.05
N LEU A 155 10.11 -3.35 -11.41
CA LEU A 155 11.44 -2.77 -11.59
C LEU A 155 11.80 -2.52 -13.07
N ASP A 156 10.79 -2.25 -13.91
CA ASP A 156 11.02 -1.76 -15.27
C ASP A 156 11.44 -0.28 -15.26
N GLU A 157 11.80 0.27 -16.43
CA GLU A 157 12.26 1.67 -16.56
C GLU A 157 11.26 2.67 -15.93
N LEU A 158 9.96 2.43 -16.12
CA LEU A 158 8.91 3.27 -15.57
C LEU A 158 8.88 3.18 -14.04
N GLY A 159 8.89 1.99 -13.46
CA GLY A 159 8.91 1.80 -12.01
C GLY A 159 10.13 2.43 -11.35
N LEU A 160 11.31 2.24 -11.94
CA LEU A 160 12.54 2.85 -11.44
C LEU A 160 12.49 4.39 -11.47
N ALA A 161 11.94 4.97 -12.53
CA ALA A 161 11.72 6.41 -12.62
C ALA A 161 10.72 6.91 -11.56
N GLN A 162 9.65 6.15 -11.31
CA GLN A 162 8.65 6.44 -10.29
C GLN A 162 9.22 6.43 -8.86
N PHE A 163 10.25 5.62 -8.58
CA PHE A 163 10.89 5.54 -7.27
C PHE A 163 12.07 6.51 -7.08
N ALA A 164 12.47 7.22 -8.14
CA ALA A 164 13.70 8.01 -8.17
C ALA A 164 13.74 9.18 -7.16
N ALA A 165 12.58 9.69 -6.74
CA ALA A 165 12.50 10.80 -5.79
C ALA A 165 12.58 10.39 -4.31
N LEU A 166 12.55 9.08 -4.01
CA LEU A 166 12.58 8.57 -2.63
C LEU A 166 13.98 8.72 -2.01
N SER A 167 14.04 9.28 -0.80
CA SER A 167 15.27 9.38 -0.03
C SER A 167 15.69 8.02 0.54
N GLY A 168 16.95 7.90 1.01
CA GLY A 168 17.43 6.69 1.69
C GLY A 168 16.51 6.20 2.82
N PRO A 169 16.12 7.06 3.79
CA PRO A 169 15.17 6.69 4.84
C PRO A 169 13.80 6.21 4.30
N GLN A 170 13.28 6.85 3.25
CA GLN A 170 12.01 6.45 2.62
C GLN A 170 12.11 5.08 1.98
N ARG A 171 13.20 4.81 1.23
CA ARG A 171 13.47 3.50 0.63
C ARG A 171 13.64 2.41 1.70
N SER A 172 14.30 2.73 2.81
CA SER A 172 14.48 1.81 3.94
C SER A 172 13.14 1.37 4.51
N VAL A 173 12.20 2.29 4.71
CA VAL A 173 10.86 1.94 5.21
C VAL A 173 10.03 1.17 4.17
N VAL A 174 10.20 1.44 2.87
CA VAL A 174 9.59 0.62 1.81
C VAL A 174 10.12 -0.81 1.86
N ARG A 175 11.43 -1.01 2.07
CA ARG A 175 12.03 -2.34 2.27
C ARG A 175 11.41 -3.06 3.47
N GLU A 176 11.28 -2.37 4.61
CA GLU A 176 10.67 -2.95 5.81
C GLU A 176 9.21 -3.35 5.59
N TYR A 177 8.46 -2.55 4.84
CA TYR A 177 7.09 -2.86 4.45
C TYR A 177 7.02 -4.10 3.55
N LEU A 178 7.90 -4.21 2.56
CA LEU A 178 7.99 -5.40 1.70
C LEU A 178 8.32 -6.67 2.50
N LEU A 179 9.25 -6.59 3.46
CA LEU A 179 9.53 -7.68 4.39
C LEU A 179 8.30 -8.03 5.24
N PHE A 180 7.57 -7.02 5.74
CA PHE A 180 6.35 -7.22 6.51
C PHE A 180 5.27 -7.94 5.72
N ILE A 181 4.99 -7.57 4.46
CA ILE A 181 3.93 -8.24 3.67
C ILE A 181 4.38 -9.61 3.15
N LYS A 182 5.68 -9.83 2.88
CA LYS A 182 6.23 -11.13 2.48
C LYS A 182 5.96 -12.23 3.51
N ASP A 183 6.05 -11.87 4.78
CA ASP A 183 5.84 -12.75 5.93
C ASP A 183 4.35 -12.99 6.25
N ASP A 184 3.42 -12.40 5.49
CA ASP A 184 2.00 -12.72 5.62
C ASP A 184 1.73 -14.14 5.08
N PRO A 185 1.26 -15.09 5.92
CA PRO A 185 0.92 -16.43 5.45
C PRO A 185 -0.31 -16.45 4.54
N GLY A 186 -1.16 -15.41 4.58
CA GLY A 186 -2.39 -15.30 3.81
C GLY A 186 -2.23 -14.73 2.39
N ASP A 187 -1.09 -14.11 2.08
CA ASP A 187 -0.75 -13.55 0.76
C ASP A 187 0.64 -13.99 0.31
N THR A 188 0.67 -15.07 -0.49
CA THR A 188 1.91 -15.64 -1.03
C THR A 188 2.13 -15.29 -2.50
N TYR A 189 1.19 -14.57 -3.13
CA TYR A 189 1.12 -14.43 -4.58
C TYR A 189 2.36 -13.71 -5.14
N TYR A 190 2.76 -12.60 -4.52
CA TYR A 190 3.91 -11.79 -4.95
C TYR A 190 5.23 -12.14 -4.25
N ARG A 191 5.32 -13.27 -3.53
CA ARG A 191 6.49 -13.55 -2.67
C ARG A 191 7.80 -13.60 -3.46
N LYS A 192 7.80 -14.19 -4.66
CA LYS A 192 9.00 -14.28 -5.51
C LYS A 192 9.42 -12.92 -6.04
N GLU A 193 8.46 -12.10 -6.43
CA GLU A 193 8.65 -10.75 -6.94
C GLU A 193 9.18 -9.84 -5.82
N ILE A 194 8.68 -10.01 -4.60
CA ILE A 194 9.18 -9.32 -3.40
C ILE A 194 10.62 -9.73 -3.10
N ASP A 195 10.92 -11.03 -3.09
CA ASP A 195 12.28 -11.53 -2.85
C ASP A 195 13.27 -10.93 -3.86
N ARG A 196 12.95 -10.99 -5.16
CA ARG A 196 13.76 -10.37 -6.21
C ARG A 196 13.94 -8.88 -5.98
N ALA A 197 12.86 -8.14 -5.70
CA ALA A 197 12.94 -6.69 -5.53
C ALA A 197 13.74 -6.27 -4.29
N LEU A 198 13.70 -7.06 -3.21
CA LEU A 198 14.50 -6.87 -2.00
C LEU A 198 16.00 -7.14 -2.23
N GLU A 199 16.34 -8.01 -3.19
CA GLU A 199 17.73 -8.30 -3.57
C GLU A 199 18.30 -7.28 -4.56
N GLU A 200 17.49 -6.86 -5.54
CA GLU A 200 17.96 -6.05 -6.67
C GLU A 200 17.85 -4.54 -6.46
N TYR A 201 16.83 -4.04 -5.75
CA TYR A 201 16.53 -2.60 -5.74
C TYR A 201 16.29 -2.01 -4.35
N TRP A 202 15.48 -2.66 -3.53
CA TRP A 202 15.16 -2.21 -2.18
C TRP A 202 16.25 -2.63 -1.18
N VAL A 203 17.53 -2.53 -1.56
CA VAL A 203 18.67 -2.94 -0.73
C VAL A 203 18.84 -2.03 0.49
N ALA A 204 19.51 -2.56 1.53
CA ALA A 204 19.74 -1.86 2.80
C ALA A 204 20.75 -0.71 2.67
#